data_AF-A0A4Z2E9L4-F1
#
_entry.id   AF-A0A4Z2E9L4-F1
#
_cell.length_a   1.000
_cell.length_b   1.000
_cell.length_c   1.000
_cell.angle_alpha   90.00
_cell.angle_beta   90.00
_cell.angle_gamma   90.00
#
_symmetry.space_group_name_H-M   'P 1'
#
loop_
_entity.id
_entity.type
_entity.pdbx_description
1 polymer ?
#
loop_
_entity_poly.entity_id
_entity_poly.type
_entity_poly.pdbx_seq_one_letter_code
_entity_poly.pdbx_strand_id
1 'polypeptide(L)' 'MAFGSGSSRCPGRRFALNEIKQFVALLLLLAELQLEEGQAAATPDPGRAGLGILLPAADVRFRYRPRSGA' A
#
# COMPACT_ATOMS: atom_id res chain seq x y z
N MET A 1 7.71 13.29 -7.60
CA MET A 1 6.53 13.93 -6.97
C MET A 1 5.32 13.01 -7.14
N ALA A 2 4.89 12.30 -6.09
CA ALA A 2 3.89 11.21 -6.21
C ALA A 2 2.50 11.67 -6.70
N PHE A 3 2.16 12.94 -6.50
CA PHE A 3 0.86 13.52 -6.88
C PHE A 3 0.97 14.56 -7.99
N GLY A 4 2.07 14.58 -8.77
CA GLY A 4 2.32 15.62 -9.77
C GLY A 4 2.64 17.00 -9.16
N SER A 5 2.58 18.05 -9.97
CA SER A 5 3.01 19.42 -9.63
C SER A 5 2.23 20.50 -10.36
N GLY A 6 2.21 21.73 -9.83
CA GLY A 6 1.55 22.86 -10.49
C GLY A 6 0.08 22.58 -10.77
N SER A 7 -0.36 22.88 -12.00
CA SER A 7 -1.72 22.67 -12.49
C SER A 7 -2.08 21.19 -12.71
N SER A 8 -1.10 20.30 -12.87
CA SER A 8 -1.32 18.85 -13.02
C SER A 8 -1.22 18.09 -11.70
N ARG A 9 -1.23 18.78 -10.55
CA ARG A 9 -1.22 18.13 -9.24
C ARG A 9 -2.58 17.48 -8.96
N CYS A 10 -2.56 16.23 -8.47
CA CYS A 10 -3.76 15.49 -8.11
C CYS A 10 -4.64 16.28 -7.11
N PRO A 11 -5.90 16.58 -7.47
CA PRO A 11 -6.83 17.28 -6.57
C PRO A 11 -7.24 16.39 -5.39
N GLY A 12 -7.32 15.08 -5.60
CA GLY A 12 -7.65 14.08 -4.58
C GLY A 12 -6.54 13.73 -3.60
N ARG A 13 -5.33 14.33 -3.70
CA ARG A 13 -4.16 13.94 -2.86
C ARG A 13 -4.42 13.92 -1.35
N ARG A 14 -5.27 14.82 -0.85
CA ARG A 14 -5.61 14.90 0.58
C ARG A 14 -6.51 13.74 1.00
N PHE A 15 -7.48 13.42 0.16
CA PHE A 15 -8.36 12.27 0.35
C PHE A 15 -7.57 10.97 0.29
N ALA A 16 -6.76 10.76 -0.76
CA ALA A 16 -5.90 9.59 -0.89
C ALA A 16 -4.99 9.38 0.33
N LEU A 17 -4.36 10.45 0.84
CA LEU A 17 -3.54 10.37 2.05
C LEU A 17 -4.34 10.00 3.29
N ASN A 18 -5.56 10.52 3.45
CA ASN A 18 -6.41 10.20 4.59
C ASN A 18 -6.90 8.76 4.53
N GLU A 19 -7.30 8.27 3.35
CA GLU A 19 -7.74 6.89 3.18
C GLU A 19 -6.60 5.90 3.43
N ILE A 20 -5.40 6.15 2.91
CA ILE A 20 -4.22 5.31 3.19
C ILE A 20 -3.95 5.26 4.69
N LYS A 21 -4.01 6.41 5.38
CA LYS A 21 -3.82 6.47 6.84
C LYS A 21 -4.90 5.70 7.59
N GLN A 22 -6.16 5.88 7.22
CA GLN A 22 -7.29 5.18 7.84
C GLN A 22 -7.16 3.67 7.65
N PHE A 23 -6.87 3.23 6.43
CA PHE A 23 -6.67 1.80 6.11
C PHE A 23 -5.51 1.21 6.92
N VAL A 24 -4.33 1.84 6.91
CA VAL A 24 -3.16 1.35 7.67
C VAL A 24 -3.44 1.36 9.17
N ALA A 25 -4.09 2.41 9.70
CA ALA A 25 -4.44 2.48 11.11
C ALA A 25 -5.40 1.34 11.50
N LEU A 26 -6.47 1.13 10.73
CA LEU A 26 -7.42 0.03 10.97
C LEU A 26 -6.73 -1.33 10.85
N LEU A 27 -5.88 -1.54 9.85
CA LEU A 27 -5.16 -2.79 9.66
C LEU A 27 -4.26 -3.11 10.86
N LEU A 28 -3.50 -2.12 11.36
CA LEU A 28 -2.62 -2.27 12.51
C LEU A 28 -3.37 -2.37 13.86
N LEU A 29 -4.56 -1.76 13.96
CA LEU A 29 -5.38 -1.81 15.16
C LEU A 29 -6.24 -3.08 15.25
N LEU A 30 -6.68 -3.61 14.11
CA LEU A 30 -7.69 -4.66 14.08
C LEU A 30 -7.13 -6.02 13.66
N ALA A 31 -5.93 -6.10 13.07
CA ALA A 31 -5.36 -7.34 12.61
C ALA A 31 -3.96 -7.59 13.18
N GLU A 32 -3.66 -8.86 13.41
CA GLU A 32 -2.29 -9.36 13.48
C GLU A 32 -1.86 -9.78 12.07
N LEU A 33 -0.67 -9.35 11.65
CA LEU A 33 -0.12 -9.60 10.32
C LEU A 33 1.20 -10.36 10.44
N GLN A 34 1.38 -11.39 9.62
CA GLN A 34 2.64 -12.14 9.54
C GLN A 34 3.02 -12.35 8.08
N LEU A 35 4.22 -11.91 7.69
CA LEU A 35 4.78 -12.22 6.38
C LEU A 35 5.19 -13.69 6.31
N GLU A 36 5.03 -14.32 5.14
CA GLU A 36 5.60 -15.65 4.94
C GLU A 36 7.13 -15.59 4.88
N GLU A 37 7.80 -16.50 5.60
CA GLU A 37 9.27 -16.59 5.61
C GLU A 37 9.81 -17.14 4.29
N GLY A 38 11.03 -16.73 3.92
CA GLY A 38 11.75 -17.26 2.75
C GLY A 38 11.21 -16.80 1.39
N GLN A 39 10.18 -15.96 1.33
CA GLN A 39 9.74 -15.35 0.07
C GLN A 39 10.74 -14.29 -0.41
N ALA A 40 10.88 -14.15 -1.73
CA ALA A 40 11.70 -13.11 -2.32
C ALA A 40 11.16 -11.72 -1.98
N ALA A 41 12.05 -10.73 -1.87
CA ALA A 41 11.65 -9.34 -1.76
C ALA A 41 10.84 -8.91 -2.99
N ALA A 42 9.80 -8.11 -2.76
CA ALA A 42 9.00 -7.55 -3.84
C ALA A 42 9.88 -6.66 -4.74
N THR A 43 9.80 -6.88 -6.05
CA THR A 43 10.42 -6.03 -7.06
C THR A 43 9.33 -5.28 -7.82
N PRO A 44 9.58 -4.07 -8.32
CA PRO A 44 8.57 -3.31 -9.06
C PRO A 44 8.37 -3.90 -10.46
N ASP A 45 7.12 -3.94 -10.92
CA ASP A 45 6.77 -4.23 -12.31
C ASP A 45 6.99 -2.98 -13.19
N PRO A 46 7.96 -2.99 -14.12
CA PRO A 46 8.24 -1.84 -14.99
C PRO A 46 7.15 -1.60 -16.05
N GLY A 47 6.23 -2.55 -16.27
CA GLY A 47 5.18 -2.45 -17.29
C GLY A 47 4.20 -1.29 -17.09
N ARG A 48 4.19 -0.68 -15.90
CA ARG A 48 3.39 0.52 -15.56
C ARG A 48 4.22 1.77 -15.26
N ALA A 49 5.49 1.80 -15.68
CA ALA A 49 6.32 2.99 -15.54
C ALA A 49 5.64 4.23 -16.17
N GLY A 50 5.53 5.31 -15.40
CA GLY A 50 4.88 6.56 -15.82
C GLY A 50 3.38 6.63 -15.52
N LEU A 51 2.74 5.55 -15.06
CA LEU A 51 1.30 5.50 -14.76
C LEU A 51 0.96 5.65 -13.26
N GLY A 52 1.89 6.20 -12.47
CA GLY A 52 1.69 6.45 -11.04
C GLY A 52 2.44 5.48 -10.13
N ILE A 53 1.76 4.90 -9.14
CA ILE A 53 2.35 3.96 -8.19
C ILE A 53 2.65 2.63 -8.90
N LEU A 54 3.90 2.18 -8.83
CA LEU A 54 4.29 0.88 -9.36
C LEU A 54 3.71 -0.24 -8.49
N LEU A 55 3.16 -1.27 -9.13
CA LEU A 55 2.77 -2.49 -8.42
C LEU A 55 3.97 -3.44 -8.34
N PRO A 56 3.96 -4.41 -7.42
CA PRO A 56 4.99 -5.43 -7.41
C PRO A 56 4.85 -6.37 -8.63
N ALA A 57 5.95 -6.95 -9.07
CA ALA A 57 6.01 -7.95 -10.15
C ALA A 57 5.37 -9.29 -9.77
N ALA A 58 5.20 -9.55 -8.48
CA ALA A 58 4.49 -10.69 -7.92
C ALA A 58 3.89 -10.30 -6.54
N ASP A 59 2.81 -10.96 -6.14
CA ASP A 59 2.18 -10.71 -4.84
C ASP A 59 3.10 -11.07 -3.67
N VAL A 60 3.04 -10.26 -2.60
CA VAL A 60 3.68 -10.55 -1.31
C VAL A 60 2.71 -11.36 -0.46
N ARG A 61 3.12 -12.55 -0.05
CA ARG A 61 2.27 -13.45 0.74
C ARG A 61 2.37 -13.10 2.21
N PHE A 62 1.22 -12.96 2.85
CA PHE A 62 1.11 -12.72 4.28
C PHE A 62 -0.16 -13.38 4.82
N ARG A 63 -0.17 -13.63 6.12
CA ARG A 63 -1.33 -14.14 6.86
C ARG A 63 -1.83 -13.04 7.77
N TYR A 64 -3.14 -13.00 7.96
CA TYR A 64 -3.76 -12.08 8.90
C TYR A 64 -4.85 -12.78 9.69
N ARG A 65 -5.08 -12.29 10.90
CA ARG A 65 -6.24 -12.65 11.72
C ARG A 65 -6.74 -11.43 12.49
N PRO A 66 -8.04 -11.31 12.79
CA PRO A 66 -8.52 -10.29 13.69
C PRO A 66 -7.79 -10.37 15.03
N ARG A 67 -7.43 -9.22 15.59
CA ARG A 67 -6.78 -9.14 16.89
C ARG A 67 -7.80 -9.41 17.98
N SER A 68 -7.50 -10.34 18.89
CA SER A 68 -8.38 -10.68 20.00
C SER A 68 -8.37 -9.55 21.04
N GLY A 69 -9.51 -8.90 21.27
CA GLY A 69 -9.66 -7.80 22.23
C GLY A 69 -9.77 -6.38 21.63
N ALA A 70 -10.09 -6.26 20.34
CA ALA A 70 -10.64 -5.03 19.76
C ALA A 70 -12.14 -4.92 20.00
#